data_AF-A0A924JSI7-F1
#
_entry.id   AF-A0A924JSI7-F1
#
_cell.length_a   1.000
_cell.length_b   1.000
_cell.length_c   1.000
_cell.angle_alpha   90.00
_cell.angle_beta   90.00
_cell.angle_gamma   90.00
#
_symmetry.space_group_name_H-M   'P 1'
#
loop_
_entity.id
_entity.type
_entity.pdbx_description
1 polymer ?
#
loop_
_entity_poly.entity_id
_entity_poly.type
_entity_poly.pdbx_seq_one_letter_code
_entity_poly.pdbx_strand_id
1 'polypeptide(L)'
;LPDREPWASVNWDDDPNWEFRTAALLEPVQLRSRYREACSRSREVVFTSTGLDQLSVKALGDGRNFSLRWVLLHLVEETARHAGHADFLREAIDGTVGE
;
A
#
# COMPACT_ATOMS: atom_id res chain seq x y z
N LEU A 1 13.46 -7.68 2.73
CA LEU A 1 12.62 -8.89 2.84
C LEU A 1 12.34 -9.40 1.43
N PRO A 2 12.38 -10.71 1.18
CA PRO A 2 12.02 -11.24 -0.13
C PRO A 2 10.57 -10.93 -0.47
N ASP A 3 10.25 -10.95 -1.76
CA ASP A 3 8.88 -10.89 -2.23
C ASP A 3 8.11 -12.15 -1.82
N ARG A 4 6.80 -12.01 -1.65
CA ARG A 4 5.92 -13.08 -1.17
C ARG A 4 4.81 -13.31 -2.17
N GLU A 5 4.29 -14.53 -2.17
CA GLU A 5 3.05 -14.84 -2.88
C GLU A 5 1.91 -13.92 -2.43
N PRO A 6 1.02 -13.49 -3.34
CA PRO A 6 1.05 -13.80 -4.78
C PRO A 6 2.04 -12.94 -5.60
N TRP A 7 2.55 -11.83 -5.06
CA TRP A 7 3.38 -10.86 -5.79
C TRP A 7 4.64 -11.46 -6.42
N ALA A 8 5.24 -12.45 -5.76
CA ALA A 8 6.45 -13.12 -6.21
C ALA A 8 6.26 -13.92 -7.52
N SER A 9 5.04 -14.40 -7.81
CA SER A 9 4.75 -15.24 -8.98
C SER A 9 4.01 -14.51 -10.10
N VAL A 10 3.71 -13.22 -9.94
CA VAL A 10 3.04 -12.43 -10.98
C VAL A 10 3.95 -12.27 -12.20
N ASN A 11 3.43 -12.58 -13.39
CA ASN A 11 4.09 -12.22 -14.64
C ASN A 11 3.77 -10.75 -14.98
N TRP A 12 4.65 -9.85 -14.53
CA TRP A 12 4.50 -8.40 -14.72
C TRP A 12 4.62 -7.94 -16.18
N ASP A 13 5.25 -8.74 -17.04
CA ASP A 13 5.34 -8.43 -18.47
C ASP A 13 3.99 -8.68 -19.19
N ASP A 14 3.25 -9.70 -18.75
CA ASP A 14 1.96 -10.07 -19.32
C ASP A 14 0.80 -9.21 -18.77
N ASP A 15 0.79 -8.90 -17.47
CA ASP A 15 -0.21 -8.02 -16.85
C ASP A 15 0.44 -7.00 -15.88
N PRO A 16 0.93 -5.86 -16.41
CA PRO A 16 1.59 -4.84 -15.60
C PRO A 16 0.71 -4.15 -14.55
N ASN A 17 -0.61 -4.35 -14.61
CA ASN A 17 -1.59 -3.72 -13.70
C ASN A 17 -2.42 -4.78 -12.97
N TRP A 18 -1.92 -6.00 -12.86
CA TRP A 18 -2.60 -7.12 -12.22
C TRP A 18 -3.15 -6.76 -10.81
N GLU A 19 -2.36 -6.01 -10.03
CA GLU A 19 -2.68 -5.57 -8.68
C GLU A 19 -3.98 -4.76 -8.60
N PHE A 20 -4.30 -3.98 -9.65
CA PHE A 20 -5.50 -3.16 -9.70
C PHE A 20 -6.79 -3.95 -10.01
N ARG A 21 -6.68 -5.20 -10.46
CA ARG A 21 -7.84 -6.04 -10.84
C ARG A 21 -8.18 -7.10 -9.81
N THR A 22 -7.22 -7.45 -8.96
CA THR A 22 -7.36 -8.59 -8.05
C THR A 22 -8.38 -8.37 -6.95
N ALA A 23 -8.65 -7.13 -6.56
CA ALA A 23 -9.58 -6.83 -5.47
C ALA A 23 -11.01 -7.34 -5.75
N ALA A 24 -11.43 -7.34 -7.03
CA ALA A 24 -12.75 -7.84 -7.44
C ALA A 24 -12.90 -9.38 -7.32
N LEU A 25 -11.77 -10.10 -7.15
CA LEU A 25 -11.73 -11.56 -7.05
C LEU A 25 -11.58 -12.05 -5.61
N LEU A 26 -11.61 -11.14 -4.63
CA LEU A 26 -11.37 -11.44 -3.22
C LEU A 26 -12.59 -11.12 -2.38
N GLU A 27 -12.83 -11.96 -1.38
CA GLU A 27 -13.79 -11.63 -0.33
C GLU A 27 -13.28 -10.43 0.49
N PRO A 28 -14.16 -9.55 0.99
CA PRO A 28 -13.76 -8.36 1.75
C PRO A 28 -12.84 -8.66 2.94
N VAL A 29 -13.03 -9.81 3.59
CA VAL A 29 -12.17 -10.23 4.71
C VAL A 29 -10.75 -10.57 4.26
N GLN A 30 -10.58 -11.17 3.08
CA GLN A 30 -9.27 -11.49 2.51
C GLN A 30 -8.53 -10.21 2.12
N LEU A 31 -9.24 -9.24 1.52
CA LEU A 31 -8.66 -7.94 1.17
C LEU A 31 -8.16 -7.20 2.42
N ARG A 32 -8.96 -7.16 3.49
CA ARG A 32 -8.54 -6.57 4.78
C ARG A 32 -7.36 -7.32 5.41
N SER A 33 -7.30 -8.65 5.29
CA SER A 33 -6.16 -9.44 5.79
C SER A 33 -4.88 -9.04 5.06
N ARG A 34 -4.90 -9.00 3.72
CA ARG A 34 -3.75 -8.61 2.90
C ARG A 34 -3.24 -7.21 3.25
N TYR A 35 -4.15 -6.25 3.45
CA TYR A 35 -3.77 -4.90 3.89
C TYR A 35 -3.07 -4.92 5.26
N ARG A 36 -3.62 -5.64 6.25
CA ARG A 36 -3.01 -5.76 7.59
C ARG A 36 -1.65 -6.46 7.56
N GLU A 37 -1.50 -7.50 6.74
CA GLU A 37 -0.23 -8.20 6.51
C GLU A 37 0.82 -7.28 5.90
N ALA A 38 0.44 -6.46 4.91
CA ALA A 38 1.33 -5.44 4.34
C ALA A 38 1.77 -4.43 5.41
N CYS A 39 0.86 -3.93 6.25
CA CYS A 39 1.22 -3.04 7.36
C CYS A 39 2.15 -3.72 8.38
N SER A 40 1.93 -5.00 8.70
CA SER A 40 2.81 -5.75 9.59
C SER A 40 4.23 -5.86 9.03
N ARG A 41 4.34 -6.20 7.74
CA ARG A 41 5.63 -6.27 7.04
C ARG A 41 6.32 -4.90 7.01
N SER A 42 5.59 -3.81 6.78
CA SER A 42 6.14 -2.46 6.85
C SER A 42 6.68 -2.15 8.25
N ARG A 43 5.98 -2.55 9.31
CA ARG A 43 6.46 -2.39 10.70
C ARG A 43 7.75 -3.16 10.97
N GLU A 44 7.87 -4.40 10.47
CA GLU A 44 9.11 -5.18 10.57
C GLU A 44 10.29 -4.45 9.90
N VAL A 45 10.08 -3.92 8.70
CA VAL A 45 11.13 -3.17 7.98
C VAL A 45 11.54 -1.91 8.74
N VAL A 46 10.57 -1.12 9.21
CA VAL A 46 10.83 0.09 10.01
C VAL A 46 11.62 -0.24 11.28
N PHE A 47 11.30 -1.34 11.96
CA PHE A 47 12.00 -1.76 13.17
C PHE A 47 13.49 -2.08 12.92
N THR A 48 13.83 -2.53 11.71
CA THR A 48 15.21 -2.81 11.30
C THR A 48 15.96 -1.60 10.74
N SER A 49 15.31 -0.43 10.63
CA SER A 49 15.93 0.78 10.07
C SER A 49 16.91 1.44 11.03
N THR A 50 17.86 2.21 10.50
CA THR A 50 18.81 3.01 11.26
C THR A 50 18.23 4.36 11.73
N GLY A 51 16.98 4.65 11.38
CA GLY A 51 16.26 5.86 11.77
C GLY A 51 15.43 6.46 10.63
N LEU A 52 14.67 7.50 10.96
CA LEU A 52 13.76 8.17 10.03
C LEU A 52 14.45 8.87 8.85
N ASP A 53 15.75 9.16 8.99
CA ASP A 53 16.53 9.80 7.93
C ASP A 53 17.26 8.79 7.03
N GLN A 54 17.08 7.48 7.28
CA GLN A 54 17.58 6.44 6.38
C GLN A 54 16.98 6.63 4.98
N LEU A 55 17.84 6.61 3.97
CA LEU A 55 17.45 6.79 2.57
C LEU A 55 17.05 5.47 1.91
N SER A 56 16.12 5.55 0.95
CA SER A 56 15.75 4.45 0.07
C SER A 56 16.95 3.97 -0.73
N VAL A 57 17.02 2.67 -1.03
CA VAL A 57 18.12 2.11 -1.85
C VAL A 57 18.03 2.62 -3.29
N LYS A 58 16.81 2.69 -3.83
CA LYS A 58 16.55 3.19 -5.19
C LYS A 58 16.38 4.70 -5.15
N ALA A 59 17.12 5.38 -6.01
CA ALA A 59 16.94 6.80 -6.30
C ALA A 59 15.79 7.00 -7.30
N LEU A 60 15.19 8.18 -7.24
CA LEU A 60 14.28 8.74 -8.22
C LEU A 60 15.01 8.98 -9.55
N GLY A 61 14.24 9.23 -10.61
CA GLY A 61 14.80 9.54 -11.94
C GLY A 61 15.70 10.78 -11.97
N ASP A 62 15.61 11.66 -10.96
CA ASP A 62 16.44 12.86 -10.79
C ASP A 62 17.61 12.66 -9.81
N GLY A 63 17.86 11.42 -9.35
CA GLY A 63 18.96 11.08 -8.46
C GLY A 63 18.70 11.29 -6.97
N ARG A 64 17.53 11.81 -6.57
CA ARG A 64 17.18 11.95 -5.14
C ARG A 64 16.68 10.63 -4.56
N ASN A 65 16.93 10.40 -3.27
CA ASN A 65 16.36 9.26 -2.54
C ASN A 65 15.26 9.74 -1.59
N PHE A 66 14.30 8.87 -1.29
CA PHE A 66 13.31 9.14 -0.26
C PHE A 66 13.89 8.82 1.12
N SER A 67 13.66 9.68 2.10
CA SER A 67 13.90 9.30 3.50
C SER A 67 12.76 8.40 4.00
N LEU A 68 13.04 7.54 4.97
CA LEU A 68 12.01 6.73 5.64
C LEU A 68 10.89 7.61 6.21
N ARG A 69 11.24 8.79 6.75
CA ARG A 69 10.28 9.81 7.20
C ARG A 69 9.29 10.19 6.11
N TRP A 70 9.80 10.51 4.93
CA TRP A 70 8.97 10.88 3.78
C TRP A 70 8.03 9.72 3.41
N VAL A 71 8.57 8.49 3.30
CA VAL A 71 7.80 7.30 2.95
C VAL A 71 6.65 7.07 3.95
N LEU A 72 6.92 7.15 5.25
CA LEU A 72 5.89 6.92 6.27
C LEU A 72 4.78 7.97 6.24
N LEU A 73 5.14 9.25 6.10
CA LEU A 73 4.15 10.31 5.96
C LEU A 73 3.31 10.15 4.69
N HIS A 74 3.96 9.79 3.59
CA HIS A 74 3.28 9.54 2.33
C HIS A 74 2.28 8.37 2.43
N LEU A 75 2.64 7.28 3.10
CA LEU A 75 1.70 6.14 3.30
C LEU A 75 0.49 6.52 4.16
N VAL A 76 0.66 7.41 5.15
CA VAL A 76 -0.46 7.93 5.96
C VAL A 76 -1.38 8.78 5.09
N GLU A 77 -0.83 9.69 4.29
CA GLU A 77 -1.59 10.54 3.37
C GLU A 77 -2.36 9.71 2.33
N GLU A 78 -1.68 8.74 1.70
CA GLU A 78 -2.26 7.82 0.72
C GLU A 78 -3.43 7.03 1.31
N THR A 79 -3.24 6.50 2.53
CA THR A 79 -4.29 5.75 3.24
C THR A 79 -5.49 6.64 3.54
N ALA A 80 -5.26 7.86 4.04
CA ALA A 80 -6.34 8.80 4.35
C ALA A 80 -7.14 9.19 3.10
N ARG A 81 -6.45 9.49 1.99
CA ARG A 81 -7.10 9.83 0.72
C ARG A 81 -7.95 8.68 0.17
N HIS A 82 -7.43 7.46 0.20
CA HIS A 82 -8.20 6.29 -0.24
C HIS A 82 -9.36 5.94 0.70
N ALA A 83 -9.21 6.14 2.01
CA ALA A 83 -10.31 5.98 2.95
C ALA A 83 -11.45 6.96 2.63
N GLY A 84 -11.13 8.22 2.33
CA GLY A 84 -12.12 9.20 1.88
C GLY A 84 -12.83 8.80 0.58
N HIS A 85 -12.10 8.28 -0.41
CA HIS A 85 -12.74 7.77 -1.64
C HIS A 85 -13.66 6.57 -1.37
N ALA A 86 -13.24 5.65 -0.50
CA ALA A 86 -14.04 4.48 -0.14
C ALA A 86 -15.31 4.88 0.63
N ASP A 87 -15.22 5.89 1.50
CA ASP A 87 -16.37 6.43 2.21
C ASP A 87 -17.36 7.08 1.24
N PHE A 88 -16.89 7.93 0.33
CA PHE A 88 -17.75 8.51 -0.72
C PHE A 88 -18.48 7.45 -1.56
N LEU A 89 -17.81 6.35 -1.91
CA LEU A 89 -18.45 5.23 -2.62
C LEU A 89 -19.48 4.49 -1.76
N ARG A 90 -19.18 4.28 -0.47
CA ARG A 90 -20.11 3.67 0.48
C ARG A 90 -21.38 4.53 0.61
N GLU A 91 -21.24 5.83 0.82
CA GLU A 91 -22.36 6.79 0.90
C GLU A 91 -23.25 6.75 -0.35
N ALA A 92 -22.63 6.65 -1.54
CA ALA A 92 -23.36 6.53 -2.80
C ALA A 92 -24.15 5.21 -2.94
N ILE A 93 -23.70 4.14 -2.27
CA ILE A 93 -24.32 2.80 -2.33
C ILE A 93 -25.43 2.66 -1.29
N ASP A 94 -25.21 3.10 -0.06
CA ASP A 94 -26.13 2.88 1.07
C ASP A 94 -27.05 4.08 1.36
N GLY A 95 -26.78 5.25 0.76
CA GLY A 95 -27.59 6.46 0.89
C GLY A 95 -27.45 7.18 2.24
N THR A 96 -26.52 6.73 3.09
CA THR A 96 -26.18 7.41 4.35
C THR A 96 -25.00 8.35 4.14
N VAL A 97 -24.93 9.45 4.89
CA VAL A 97 -23.82 10.41 4.80
C VAL A 97 -23.19 10.61 6.17
N GLY A 98 -21.86 10.62 6.22
CA GLY A 98 -21.04 10.95 7.38
C GLY A 98 -21.17 10.07 8.64
N GLU A 99 -20.17 10.22 9.52
CA GLU A 99 -20.26 10.15 10.99
C GLU A 99 -19.75 11.47 11.58
#